data_AF-A0A931I5X7-F1
#
_entry.id   AF-A0A931I5X7-F1
#
_cell.length_a   1.000
_cell.length_b   1.000
_cell.length_c   1.000
_cell.angle_alpha   90.00
_cell.angle_beta   90.00
_cell.angle_gamma   90.00
#
_symmetry.space_group_name_H-M   'P 1'
#
loop_
_entity.id
_entity.type
_entity.pdbx_description
1 polymer ?
#
loop_
_entity_poly.entity_id
_entity_poly.type
_entity_poly.pdbx_seq_one_letter_code
_entity_poly.pdbx_strand_id
1 'polypeptide(L)'
;MILSFYSSQGWESWDVTHRPVIPEGMPVLVDDDLLFEDGPVAARPTVVVNRWLRLLPASGAPSPNSWEAYARAVRDWMVFLAEHGVGLFDSRDRLKLALSRYAEYRATGPLPRRLAATTWGQHMSILSLFYKWAIEEGLAAAEPFTYRTARLLFGGTGREVKVNLAVRRTPKPHVTIKYLEPDFAALFLAGLRGLAPDGVLDTGYHGRELARNGAVGELALSTGLRLQEFTHLLTYEIPSLPSKPTVVPIPFSVPSGITKGRKFRTTWISYQALAAVHRYLDLDRAVTAVGSVWRPRRGELLMVTEPDARGGRINGVRRAWETLTPRERLRLVAPGGGSCLIALRGDGGPFIAWATVFERTSDRLRARFEPRFPHVHPHRLRHSFAMRTLEYLVTGHYRQAAKLVRDTDADAALVFYLTKADPLLVLRDLLGHSSVLVTEKYLKRLDLTRIYREAYETAGAAEGLTSAVDAHAEADAEFTDDTARGGC
;
A
#
# COMPACT_ATOMS: atom_id res chain seq x y z
N MET A 1 -23.64 -17.92 -8.27
CA MET A 1 -23.53 -17.46 -6.88
C MET A 1 -23.23 -15.97 -6.87
N ILE A 2 -24.05 -15.19 -6.17
CA ILE A 2 -24.01 -13.73 -6.12
C ILE A 2 -23.18 -13.26 -4.92
N LEU A 3 -22.37 -12.21 -5.11
CA LEU A 3 -21.65 -11.53 -4.02
C LEU A 3 -22.24 -10.12 -3.84
N SER A 4 -22.86 -9.89 -2.68
CA SER A 4 -23.40 -8.61 -2.26
C SER A 4 -22.65 -8.07 -1.04
N PHE A 5 -22.96 -6.84 -0.62
CA PHE A 5 -22.39 -6.21 0.56
C PHE A 5 -23.50 -5.69 1.47
N TYR A 6 -23.45 -6.09 2.74
CA TYR A 6 -24.43 -5.71 3.75
C TYR A 6 -24.47 -4.19 3.96
N SER A 7 -25.67 -3.66 4.16
CA SER A 7 -25.93 -2.28 4.54
C SER A 7 -27.09 -2.29 5.52
N SER A 8 -26.93 -1.75 6.74
CA SER A 8 -28.05 -1.69 7.69
C SER A 8 -29.02 -0.54 7.41
N GLN A 9 -28.90 0.14 6.27
CA GLN A 9 -29.78 1.25 5.94
C GLN A 9 -31.22 0.74 5.77
N GLY A 10 -32.15 1.32 6.55
CA GLY A 10 -33.57 0.95 6.52
C GLY A 10 -33.89 -0.35 7.27
N TRP A 11 -33.02 -0.81 8.16
CA TRP A 11 -33.25 -2.04 8.94
C TRP A 11 -34.52 -1.97 9.80
N GLU A 12 -34.94 -0.78 10.19
CA GLU A 12 -36.17 -0.52 10.94
C GLU A 12 -37.44 -0.92 10.17
N SER A 13 -37.34 -1.00 8.83
CA SER A 13 -38.44 -1.46 7.97
C SER A 13 -38.41 -2.96 7.68
N TRP A 14 -37.38 -3.67 8.14
CA TRP A 14 -37.26 -5.10 7.97
C TRP A 14 -38.03 -5.82 9.08
N ASP A 15 -38.46 -7.06 8.82
CA ASP A 15 -39.14 -7.92 9.81
C ASP A 15 -38.14 -8.47 10.85
N VAL A 16 -37.50 -7.57 11.60
CA VAL A 16 -36.53 -7.87 12.66
C VAL A 16 -36.75 -6.96 13.86
N THR A 17 -36.73 -7.54 15.06
CA THR A 17 -36.94 -6.78 16.30
C THR A 17 -35.76 -5.86 16.65
N HIS A 18 -34.56 -6.21 16.19
CA HIS A 18 -33.32 -5.53 16.55
C HIS A 18 -32.40 -5.39 15.34
N ARG A 19 -31.55 -4.36 15.39
CA ARG A 19 -30.53 -4.12 14.36
C ARG A 19 -29.62 -5.35 14.22
N PRO A 20 -29.42 -5.89 13.00
CA PRO A 20 -28.61 -7.09 12.82
C PRO A 20 -27.14 -6.90 13.22
N VAL A 21 -26.56 -7.92 13.86
CA VAL A 21 -25.15 -7.96 14.28
C VAL A 21 -24.24 -8.34 13.10
N ILE A 22 -24.23 -7.48 12.09
CA ILE A 22 -23.44 -7.63 10.86
C ILE A 22 -22.69 -6.31 10.61
N PRO A 23 -21.34 -6.34 10.47
CA PRO A 23 -20.59 -5.13 10.15
C PRO A 23 -20.98 -4.50 8.81
N GLU A 24 -20.97 -3.17 8.75
CA GLU A 24 -21.26 -2.44 7.51
C GLU A 24 -20.33 -2.79 6.35
N GLY A 25 -20.93 -3.09 5.19
CA GLY A 25 -20.23 -3.55 4.00
C GLY A 25 -19.57 -4.93 4.16
N MET A 26 -20.05 -5.77 5.08
CA MET A 26 -19.67 -7.18 5.16
C MET A 26 -20.12 -7.89 3.87
N PRO A 27 -19.24 -8.64 3.19
CA PRO A 27 -19.62 -9.48 2.07
C PRO A 27 -20.68 -10.52 2.45
N VAL A 28 -21.68 -10.69 1.59
CA VAL A 28 -22.72 -11.70 1.72
C VAL A 28 -22.77 -12.50 0.42
N LEU A 29 -22.58 -13.81 0.52
CA LEU A 29 -22.77 -14.74 -0.58
C LEU A 29 -24.21 -15.23 -0.61
N VAL A 30 -24.82 -15.22 -1.80
CA VAL A 30 -26.18 -15.71 -2.03
C VAL A 30 -26.11 -16.74 -3.15
N ASP A 31 -26.77 -17.88 -2.95
CA ASP A 31 -26.90 -18.90 -3.99
C ASP A 31 -27.78 -18.40 -5.14
N ASP A 32 -27.68 -19.03 -6.31
CA ASP A 32 -28.44 -18.61 -7.50
C ASP A 32 -29.94 -18.91 -7.38
N ASP A 33 -30.34 -19.80 -6.47
CA ASP A 33 -31.73 -20.09 -6.14
C ASP A 33 -32.33 -19.08 -5.14
N LEU A 34 -31.53 -18.13 -4.63
CA LEU A 34 -31.92 -17.09 -3.68
C LEU A 34 -32.50 -17.62 -2.36
N LEU A 35 -32.25 -18.89 -2.03
CA LEU A 35 -32.70 -19.50 -0.79
C LEU A 35 -31.65 -19.30 0.31
N PHE A 36 -32.13 -18.94 1.51
CA PHE A 36 -31.29 -18.70 2.70
C PHE A 36 -31.46 -19.76 3.80
N GLU A 37 -32.52 -20.56 3.72
CA GLU A 37 -32.83 -21.59 4.71
C GLU A 37 -31.89 -22.79 4.56
N ASP A 38 -31.58 -23.44 5.67
CA ASP A 38 -30.78 -24.65 5.66
C ASP A 38 -31.50 -25.76 4.88
N GLY A 39 -30.71 -26.60 4.19
CA GLY A 39 -31.28 -27.78 3.55
C GLY A 39 -31.77 -28.77 4.62
N PRO A 40 -32.68 -29.69 4.27
CA PRO A 40 -33.30 -30.62 5.23
C PRO A 40 -32.30 -31.55 5.95
N VAL A 41 -31.05 -31.64 5.48
CA VAL A 41 -30.01 -32.54 6.01
C VAL A 41 -28.84 -31.79 6.65
N ALA A 42 -28.48 -30.61 6.15
CA ALA A 42 -27.33 -29.85 6.62
C ALA A 42 -27.43 -28.38 6.25
N ALA A 43 -26.73 -27.53 7.02
CA ALA A 43 -26.64 -26.12 6.72
C ALA A 43 -26.05 -25.86 5.33
N ARG A 44 -26.62 -24.91 4.60
CA ARG A 44 -26.16 -24.61 3.24
C ARG A 44 -24.71 -24.12 3.28
N PRO A 45 -23.85 -24.52 2.33
CA PRO A 45 -22.46 -24.05 2.29
C PRO A 45 -22.32 -22.52 2.34
N THR A 46 -23.22 -21.78 1.68
CA THR A 46 -23.26 -20.31 1.70
C THR A 46 -23.56 -19.74 3.08
N VAL A 47 -24.48 -20.34 3.84
CA VAL A 47 -24.80 -19.95 5.22
C VAL A 47 -23.57 -20.11 6.11
N VAL A 48 -22.86 -21.24 6.00
CA VAL A 48 -21.62 -21.50 6.75
C VAL A 48 -20.53 -20.48 6.41
N VAL A 49 -20.34 -20.18 5.11
CA VAL A 49 -19.35 -19.20 4.68
C VAL A 49 -19.70 -17.80 5.18
N ASN A 50 -20.97 -17.38 5.10
CA ASN A 50 -21.41 -16.09 5.63
C ASN A 50 -21.22 -16.00 7.14
N ARG A 51 -21.42 -17.10 7.89
CA ARG A 51 -21.09 -17.18 9.33
C ARG A 51 -19.60 -16.94 9.57
N TRP A 52 -18.72 -17.59 8.82
CA TRP A 52 -17.27 -17.38 8.94
C TRP A 52 -16.85 -15.94 8.61
N LEU A 53 -17.37 -15.38 7.52
CA LEU A 53 -17.05 -14.01 7.07
C LEU A 53 -17.35 -12.99 8.16
N ARG A 54 -18.46 -13.16 8.89
CA ARG A 54 -18.86 -12.30 10.02
C ARG A 54 -17.87 -12.32 11.19
N LEU A 55 -17.05 -13.37 11.33
CA LEU A 55 -16.06 -13.50 12.40
C LEU A 55 -14.71 -12.86 12.05
N LEU A 56 -14.41 -12.65 10.75
CA LEU A 56 -13.15 -12.07 10.28
C LEU A 56 -12.70 -10.77 10.98
N PRO A 57 -13.60 -9.82 11.32
CA PRO A 57 -13.19 -8.60 12.01
C PRO A 57 -12.50 -8.85 13.35
N ALA A 58 -12.94 -9.87 14.08
CA ALA A 58 -12.36 -10.27 15.37
C ALA A 58 -11.19 -11.26 15.20
N SER A 59 -11.12 -11.98 14.09
CA SER A 59 -10.12 -13.04 13.83
C SER A 59 -8.90 -12.57 13.02
N GLY A 60 -8.41 -11.35 13.29
CA GLY A 60 -7.17 -10.84 12.69
C GLY A 60 -7.29 -10.28 11.26
N ALA A 61 -8.50 -10.17 10.71
CA ALA A 61 -8.77 -9.54 9.42
C ALA A 61 -9.77 -8.37 9.57
N PRO A 62 -9.39 -7.24 10.20
CA PRO A 62 -10.32 -6.14 10.50
C PRO A 62 -10.65 -5.23 9.30
N SER A 63 -10.03 -5.46 8.13
CA SER A 63 -10.19 -4.57 6.96
C SER A 63 -11.29 -5.06 6.03
N PRO A 64 -12.19 -4.18 5.56
CA PRO A 64 -13.20 -4.55 4.56
C PRO A 64 -12.61 -5.10 3.25
N ASN A 65 -11.44 -4.61 2.83
CA ASN A 65 -10.75 -5.15 1.65
C ASN A 65 -10.29 -6.60 1.88
N SER A 66 -9.95 -6.94 3.13
CA SER A 66 -9.65 -8.32 3.50
C SER A 66 -10.92 -9.17 3.46
N TRP A 67 -12.05 -8.69 3.99
CA TRP A 67 -13.32 -9.43 3.92
C TRP A 67 -13.72 -9.74 2.48
N GLU A 68 -13.65 -8.74 1.58
CA GLU A 68 -13.97 -8.93 0.17
C GLU A 68 -13.04 -9.95 -0.50
N ALA A 69 -11.73 -9.87 -0.27
CA ALA A 69 -10.77 -10.82 -0.81
C ALA A 69 -11.06 -12.25 -0.30
N TYR A 70 -11.45 -12.39 0.97
CA TYR A 70 -11.78 -13.68 1.57
C TYR A 70 -13.06 -14.25 0.96
N ALA A 71 -14.11 -13.45 0.88
CA ALA A 71 -15.39 -13.83 0.28
C ALA A 71 -15.21 -14.24 -1.20
N ARG A 72 -14.45 -13.47 -1.98
CA ARG A 72 -14.16 -13.81 -3.38
C ARG A 72 -13.41 -15.13 -3.51
N ALA A 73 -12.38 -15.37 -2.70
CA ALA A 73 -11.60 -16.59 -2.78
C ALA A 73 -12.43 -17.84 -2.43
N VAL A 74 -13.28 -17.76 -1.40
CA VAL A 74 -14.17 -18.86 -1.01
C VAL A 74 -15.28 -19.07 -2.03
N ARG A 75 -15.94 -18.00 -2.50
CA ARG A 75 -16.95 -18.07 -3.57
C ARG A 75 -16.40 -18.73 -4.82
N ASP A 76 -15.24 -18.28 -5.29
CA ASP A 76 -14.59 -18.82 -6.48
C ASP A 76 -14.26 -20.32 -6.36
N TRP A 77 -13.95 -20.77 -5.14
CA TRP A 77 -13.77 -22.19 -4.84
C TRP A 77 -15.09 -22.95 -4.83
N MET A 78 -16.13 -22.43 -4.18
CA MET A 78 -17.45 -23.04 -4.14
C MET A 78 -18.07 -23.20 -5.54
N VAL A 79 -17.99 -22.16 -6.37
CA VAL A 79 -18.47 -22.20 -7.75
C VAL A 79 -17.76 -23.31 -8.53
N PHE A 80 -16.44 -23.39 -8.38
CA PHE A 80 -15.66 -24.43 -9.04
C PHE A 80 -16.00 -25.84 -8.55
N LEU A 81 -16.18 -26.02 -7.24
CA LEU A 81 -16.59 -27.29 -6.64
C LEU A 81 -17.96 -27.75 -7.15
N ALA A 82 -18.93 -26.82 -7.19
CA ALA A 82 -20.28 -27.09 -7.67
C ALA A 82 -20.29 -27.53 -9.15
N GLU A 83 -19.49 -26.88 -10.00
CA GLU A 83 -19.31 -27.28 -11.42
C GLU A 83 -18.82 -28.74 -11.58
N HIS A 84 -18.18 -29.31 -10.54
CA HIS A 84 -17.64 -30.67 -10.55
C HIS A 84 -18.40 -31.63 -9.62
N GLY A 85 -19.55 -31.21 -9.08
CA GLY A 85 -20.37 -32.04 -8.19
C GLY A 85 -19.69 -32.43 -6.87
N VAL A 86 -18.73 -31.63 -6.40
CA VAL A 86 -18.01 -31.86 -5.14
C VAL A 86 -18.58 -30.94 -4.07
N GLY A 87 -18.89 -31.48 -2.90
CA GLY A 87 -19.38 -30.68 -1.77
C GLY A 87 -18.28 -29.79 -1.16
N LEU A 88 -18.66 -28.66 -0.56
CA LEU A 88 -17.70 -27.79 0.13
C LEU A 88 -17.01 -28.52 1.31
N PHE A 89 -17.73 -29.40 1.99
CA PHE A 89 -17.26 -30.21 3.13
C PHE A 89 -17.22 -31.71 2.81
N ASP A 90 -16.96 -32.05 1.55
CA ASP A 90 -16.86 -33.44 1.09
C ASP A 90 -15.65 -34.17 1.71
N SER A 91 -15.49 -35.46 1.39
CA SER A 91 -14.38 -36.27 1.87
C SER A 91 -13.02 -35.68 1.44
N ARG A 92 -11.98 -35.95 2.25
CA ARG A 92 -10.62 -35.49 1.98
C ARG A 92 -10.15 -35.85 0.57
N ASP A 93 -10.48 -37.05 0.09
CA ASP A 93 -10.03 -37.53 -1.21
C ASP A 93 -10.71 -36.75 -2.36
N ARG A 94 -12.03 -36.53 -2.26
CA ARG A 94 -12.75 -35.72 -3.25
C ARG A 94 -12.27 -34.28 -3.27
N LEU A 95 -12.05 -33.69 -2.09
CA LEU A 95 -11.53 -32.33 -1.95
C LEU A 95 -10.11 -32.19 -2.51
N LYS A 96 -9.23 -33.19 -2.33
CA LYS A 96 -7.88 -33.18 -2.92
C LYS A 96 -7.90 -33.30 -4.44
N LEU A 97 -8.76 -34.16 -5.00
CA LEU A 97 -8.93 -34.27 -6.45
C LEU A 97 -9.45 -32.96 -7.05
N ALA A 98 -10.45 -32.35 -6.41
CA ALA A 98 -10.97 -31.05 -6.81
C ALA A 98 -9.90 -29.96 -6.74
N LEU A 99 -9.07 -29.94 -5.69
CA LEU A 99 -7.98 -28.97 -5.55
C LEU A 99 -6.95 -29.12 -6.67
N SER A 100 -6.59 -30.35 -7.05
CA SER A 100 -5.67 -30.61 -8.16
C SER A 100 -6.23 -30.07 -9.47
N ARG A 101 -7.50 -30.34 -9.79
CA ARG A 101 -8.16 -29.81 -10.99
C ARG A 101 -8.30 -28.29 -10.94
N TYR A 102 -8.55 -27.72 -9.76
CA TYR A 102 -8.62 -26.27 -9.58
C TYR A 102 -7.28 -25.58 -9.79
N ALA A 103 -6.19 -26.21 -9.33
CA ALA A 103 -4.85 -25.72 -9.56
C ALA A 103 -4.52 -25.68 -11.06
N GLU A 104 -4.88 -26.71 -11.81
CA GLU A 104 -4.77 -26.74 -13.27
C GLU A 104 -5.65 -25.66 -13.92
N TYR A 105 -6.94 -25.60 -13.56
CA TYR A 105 -7.89 -24.62 -14.09
C TYR A 105 -7.41 -23.17 -13.91
N ARG A 106 -6.86 -22.84 -12.73
CA ARG A 106 -6.31 -21.50 -12.43
C ARG A 106 -4.90 -21.27 -12.98
N ALA A 107 -4.20 -22.30 -13.48
CA ALA A 107 -2.90 -22.17 -14.16
C ALA A 107 -3.05 -22.02 -15.67
N THR A 108 -3.75 -22.97 -16.28
CA THR A 108 -3.73 -23.24 -17.73
C THR A 108 -5.12 -23.21 -18.36
N GLY A 109 -6.19 -23.09 -17.56
CA GLY A 109 -7.57 -22.95 -18.05
C GLY A 109 -7.83 -21.67 -18.86
N PRO A 110 -9.09 -21.26 -19.04
CA PRO A 110 -9.43 -20.08 -19.84
C PRO A 110 -8.71 -18.81 -19.35
N LEU A 111 -8.18 -18.01 -20.28
CA LEU A 111 -7.37 -16.81 -19.97
C LEU A 111 -7.99 -15.91 -18.88
N PRO A 112 -9.30 -15.57 -18.89
CA PRO A 112 -9.90 -14.70 -17.88
C PRO A 112 -9.96 -15.30 -16.46
N ARG A 113 -9.72 -16.61 -16.33
CA ARG A 113 -9.84 -17.36 -15.08
C ARG A 113 -8.49 -17.71 -14.47
N ARG A 114 -7.39 -17.55 -15.22
CA ARG A 114 -6.02 -17.82 -14.77
C ARG A 114 -5.63 -16.86 -13.65
N LEU A 115 -4.88 -17.36 -12.68
CA LEU A 115 -4.37 -16.58 -11.55
C LEU A 115 -2.84 -16.56 -11.56
N ALA A 116 -2.28 -15.37 -11.32
CA ALA A 116 -0.88 -15.22 -11.00
C ALA A 116 -0.53 -16.02 -9.73
N ALA A 117 0.72 -16.48 -9.63
CA ALA A 117 1.17 -17.31 -8.50
C ALA A 117 0.93 -16.67 -7.13
N THR A 118 1.06 -15.35 -7.03
CA THR A 118 0.80 -14.56 -5.81
C THR A 118 -0.68 -14.59 -5.41
N THR A 119 -1.59 -14.33 -6.35
CA THR A 119 -3.03 -14.38 -6.12
C THR A 119 -3.49 -15.79 -5.76
N TRP A 120 -2.96 -16.80 -6.45
CA TRP A 120 -3.21 -18.20 -6.12
C TRP A 120 -2.75 -18.55 -4.69
N GLY A 121 -1.53 -18.14 -4.31
CA GLY A 121 -1.02 -18.35 -2.95
C GLY A 121 -1.88 -17.69 -1.87
N GLN A 122 -2.41 -16.49 -2.15
CA GLN A 122 -3.37 -15.81 -1.28
C GLN A 122 -4.67 -16.61 -1.15
N HIS A 123 -5.26 -17.08 -2.26
CA HIS A 123 -6.46 -17.92 -2.23
C HIS A 123 -6.24 -19.18 -1.38
N MET A 124 -5.11 -19.88 -1.56
CA MET A 124 -4.81 -21.10 -0.78
C MET A 124 -4.64 -20.81 0.72
N SER A 125 -4.10 -19.65 1.07
CA SER A 125 -3.98 -19.22 2.47
C SER A 125 -5.36 -18.95 3.09
N ILE A 126 -6.23 -18.26 2.36
CA ILE A 126 -7.61 -17.97 2.79
C ILE A 126 -8.41 -19.26 2.96
N LEU A 127 -8.37 -20.15 1.97
CA LEU A 127 -9.07 -21.43 2.03
C LEU A 127 -8.54 -22.30 3.18
N SER A 128 -7.23 -22.28 3.46
CA SER A 128 -6.68 -22.98 4.62
C SER A 128 -7.22 -22.43 5.94
N LEU A 129 -7.39 -21.11 6.08
CA LEU A 129 -8.00 -20.52 7.27
C LEU A 129 -9.48 -20.90 7.39
N PHE A 130 -10.21 -20.87 6.28
CA PHE A 130 -11.62 -21.25 6.24
C PHE A 130 -11.84 -22.71 6.67
N TYR A 131 -11.11 -23.66 6.06
CA TYR A 131 -11.27 -25.07 6.40
C TYR A 131 -10.83 -25.40 7.82
N LYS A 132 -9.77 -24.76 8.34
CA LYS A 132 -9.36 -24.93 9.74
C LYS A 132 -10.45 -24.48 10.71
N TRP A 133 -11.01 -23.30 10.48
CA TRP A 133 -12.16 -22.83 11.25
C TRP A 133 -13.36 -23.78 11.13
N ALA A 134 -13.68 -24.25 9.93
CA ALA A 134 -14.80 -25.16 9.73
C ALA A 134 -14.61 -26.51 10.45
N ILE A 135 -13.36 -27.01 10.52
CA ILE A 135 -13.03 -28.22 11.29
C ILE A 135 -13.16 -27.96 12.80
N GLU A 136 -12.65 -26.82 13.28
CA GLU A 136 -12.75 -26.42 14.70
C GLU A 136 -14.21 -26.28 15.15
N GLU A 137 -15.11 -25.83 14.28
CA GLU A 137 -16.56 -25.74 14.52
C GLU A 137 -17.30 -27.07 14.29
N GLY A 138 -16.61 -28.15 13.90
CA GLY A 138 -17.22 -29.46 13.61
C GLY A 138 -18.05 -29.52 12.32
N LEU A 139 -17.92 -28.52 11.44
CA LEU A 139 -18.66 -28.41 10.18
C LEU A 139 -17.97 -29.15 9.01
N ALA A 140 -16.67 -29.41 9.14
CA ALA A 140 -15.88 -30.10 8.13
C ALA A 140 -15.05 -31.23 8.77
N ALA A 141 -14.96 -32.38 8.09
CA ALA A 141 -14.12 -33.49 8.54
C ALA A 141 -12.67 -33.38 8.05
N ALA A 142 -12.41 -32.59 6.99
CA ALA A 142 -11.08 -32.48 6.39
C ALA A 142 -10.87 -31.17 5.62
N GLU A 143 -9.59 -30.82 5.42
CA GLU A 143 -9.16 -29.75 4.52
C GLU A 143 -8.57 -30.33 3.21
N PRO A 144 -8.60 -29.60 2.09
CA PRO A 144 -8.05 -30.07 0.81
C PRO A 144 -6.51 -30.06 0.76
N PHE A 145 -5.83 -29.59 1.81
CA PHE A 145 -4.39 -29.28 1.77
C PHE A 145 -3.48 -30.39 2.28
N THR A 146 -2.24 -30.37 1.77
CA THR A 146 -1.11 -31.16 2.28
C THR A 146 0.00 -30.20 2.70
N TYR A 147 0.60 -30.44 3.86
CA TYR A 147 1.63 -29.58 4.44
C TYR A 147 2.96 -30.30 4.49
N ARG A 148 4.04 -29.53 4.31
CA ARG A 148 5.40 -29.97 4.60
C ARG A 148 5.99 -29.07 5.68
N THR A 149 6.71 -29.65 6.63
CA THR A 149 7.50 -28.89 7.61
C THR A 149 8.75 -28.36 6.93
N ALA A 150 8.97 -27.05 7.00
CA ALA A 150 10.20 -26.42 6.53
C ALA A 150 10.88 -25.70 7.70
N ARG A 151 12.20 -25.82 7.79
CA ARG A 151 13.02 -25.02 8.71
C ARG A 151 13.42 -23.72 8.01
N LEU A 152 12.94 -22.62 8.54
CA LEU A 152 13.34 -21.28 8.13
C LEU A 152 14.47 -20.84 9.08
N LEU A 153 15.71 -20.87 8.59
CA LEU A 153 16.90 -20.38 9.29
C LEU A 153 17.02 -18.86 9.08
N PHE A 154 16.96 -18.08 10.16
CA PHE A 154 17.19 -16.63 10.10
C PHE A 154 17.97 -16.16 11.34
N GLY A 155 19.12 -15.52 11.14
CA GLY A 155 19.91 -14.93 12.22
C GLY A 155 20.31 -15.94 13.32
N GLY A 156 20.70 -17.16 12.94
CA GLY A 156 21.11 -18.21 13.88
C GLY A 156 19.97 -18.93 14.61
N THR A 157 18.71 -18.51 14.47
CA THR A 157 17.54 -19.21 15.04
C THR A 157 16.71 -19.87 13.94
N GLY A 158 16.48 -21.17 14.07
CA GLY A 158 15.64 -21.95 13.16
C GLY A 158 14.20 -22.00 13.67
N ARG A 159 13.23 -21.55 12.88
CA ARG A 159 11.80 -21.76 13.17
C ARG A 159 11.22 -22.79 12.22
N GLU A 160 10.55 -23.80 12.76
CA GLU A 160 9.76 -24.73 11.97
C GLU A 160 8.44 -24.08 11.55
N VAL A 161 8.14 -24.12 10.27
CA VAL A 161 6.92 -23.57 9.68
C VAL A 161 6.28 -24.62 8.78
N LYS A 162 4.97 -24.82 8.94
CA LYS A 162 4.17 -25.64 8.03
C LYS A 162 3.90 -24.85 6.74
N VAL A 163 4.37 -25.39 5.62
CA VAL A 163 4.17 -24.80 4.30
C VAL A 163 3.10 -25.58 3.56
N ASN A 164 2.04 -24.90 3.11
CA ASN A 164 1.00 -25.48 2.27
C ASN A 164 1.57 -25.78 0.87
N LEU A 165 1.59 -27.06 0.48
CA LEU A 165 2.15 -27.51 -0.80
C LEU A 165 1.33 -27.05 -2.01
N ALA A 166 0.09 -26.60 -1.81
CA ALA A 166 -0.71 -26.00 -2.88
C ALA A 166 -0.16 -24.63 -3.33
N VAL A 167 0.66 -23.96 -2.52
CA VAL A 167 1.21 -22.63 -2.88
C VAL A 167 2.31 -22.78 -3.94
N ARG A 168 2.13 -22.10 -5.08
CA ARG A 168 3.12 -22.08 -6.17
C ARG A 168 4.37 -21.31 -5.76
N ARG A 169 5.53 -21.78 -6.22
CA ARG A 169 6.78 -21.02 -6.10
C ARG A 169 6.64 -19.71 -6.86
N THR A 170 6.87 -18.60 -6.17
CA THR A 170 7.06 -17.30 -6.83
C THR A 170 8.53 -17.14 -7.17
N PRO A 171 8.88 -16.66 -8.38
CA PRO A 171 10.24 -16.26 -8.68
C PRO A 171 10.77 -15.32 -7.60
N LYS A 172 12.04 -15.47 -7.21
CA LYS A 172 12.72 -14.46 -6.41
C LYS A 172 12.69 -13.16 -7.24
N PRO A 173 12.25 -12.03 -6.68
CA PRO A 173 12.17 -10.79 -7.45
C PRO A 173 13.60 -10.31 -7.75
N HIS A 174 14.10 -10.61 -8.95
CA HIS A 174 15.37 -10.12 -9.46
C HIS A 174 15.11 -8.93 -10.41
N VAL A 175 15.90 -7.87 -10.24
CA VAL A 175 16.28 -6.86 -11.25
C VAL A 175 15.13 -6.25 -12.07
N THR A 176 14.36 -5.36 -11.46
CA THR A 176 13.70 -4.29 -12.22
C THR A 176 13.84 -3.05 -11.37
N ILE A 177 14.34 -1.94 -11.94
CA ILE A 177 14.36 -0.65 -11.25
C ILE A 177 12.90 -0.30 -10.94
N LYS A 178 12.55 -0.37 -9.66
CA LYS A 178 11.17 -0.20 -9.16
C LYS A 178 10.89 1.20 -8.60
N TYR A 179 11.87 2.09 -8.71
CA TYR A 179 11.76 3.51 -8.41
C TYR A 179 11.82 4.35 -9.71
N LEU A 180 11.67 5.66 -9.58
CA LEU A 180 11.91 6.63 -10.63
C LEU A 180 13.24 7.31 -10.34
N GLU A 181 14.11 7.35 -11.33
CA GLU A 181 15.29 8.21 -11.32
C GLU A 181 14.86 9.70 -11.30
N PRO A 182 15.73 10.61 -10.86
CA PRO A 182 15.38 12.03 -10.70
C PRO A 182 14.71 12.65 -11.92
N ASP A 183 15.23 12.40 -13.12
CA ASP A 183 14.70 12.97 -14.37
C ASP A 183 13.32 12.41 -14.72
N PHE A 184 13.10 11.11 -14.56
CA PHE A 184 11.77 10.51 -14.74
C PHE A 184 10.79 10.96 -13.66
N ALA A 185 11.25 11.20 -12.43
CA ALA A 185 10.41 11.77 -11.38
C ALA A 185 10.01 13.23 -11.71
N ALA A 186 10.94 14.04 -12.20
CA ALA A 186 10.67 15.40 -12.65
C ALA A 186 9.68 15.43 -13.83
N LEU A 187 9.92 14.59 -14.85
CA LEU A 187 9.04 14.45 -16.00
C LEU A 187 7.64 13.94 -15.60
N PHE A 188 7.56 13.02 -14.64
CA PHE A 188 6.28 12.56 -14.10
C PHE A 188 5.47 13.70 -13.48
N LEU A 189 6.11 14.51 -12.63
CA LEU A 189 5.45 15.64 -11.97
C LEU A 189 5.06 16.74 -12.96
N ALA A 190 5.91 17.02 -13.96
CA ALA A 190 5.58 17.90 -15.07
C ALA A 190 4.33 17.39 -15.82
N GLY A 191 4.31 16.10 -16.15
CA GLY A 191 3.17 15.46 -16.79
C GLY A 191 1.88 15.54 -15.97
N LEU A 192 1.93 15.36 -14.65
CA LEU A 192 0.75 15.53 -13.80
C LEU A 192 0.19 16.96 -13.82
N ARG A 193 1.08 17.95 -13.99
CA ARG A 193 0.74 19.38 -14.14
C ARG A 193 0.34 19.75 -15.57
N GLY A 194 0.34 18.80 -16.51
CA GLY A 194 0.02 19.05 -17.92
C GLY A 194 1.15 19.77 -18.68
N LEU A 195 2.38 19.68 -18.18
CA LEU A 195 3.56 20.28 -18.80
C LEU A 195 4.33 19.24 -19.63
N ALA A 196 4.94 19.71 -20.70
CA ALA A 196 5.93 19.02 -21.51
C ALA A 196 7.32 19.06 -20.82
N PRO A 197 8.32 18.28 -21.30
CA PRO A 197 9.66 18.22 -20.68
C PRO A 197 10.38 19.58 -20.60
N ASP A 198 10.10 20.48 -21.52
CA ASP A 198 10.63 21.85 -21.57
C ASP A 198 9.97 22.79 -20.56
N GLY A 199 8.97 22.32 -19.81
CA GLY A 199 8.21 23.09 -18.83
C GLY A 199 7.07 23.92 -19.43
N VAL A 200 6.85 23.86 -20.74
CA VAL A 200 5.73 24.52 -21.42
C VAL A 200 4.47 23.64 -21.35
N LEU A 201 3.30 24.21 -21.57
CA LEU A 201 2.04 23.45 -21.63
C LEU A 201 2.09 22.37 -22.74
N ASP A 202 1.73 21.13 -22.39
CA ASP A 202 1.54 20.05 -23.36
C ASP A 202 0.27 20.33 -24.18
N THR A 203 0.43 20.91 -25.36
CA THR A 203 -0.68 21.28 -26.26
C THR A 203 -1.53 20.10 -26.72
N GLY A 204 -1.02 18.87 -26.61
CA GLY A 204 -1.79 17.65 -26.90
C GLY A 204 -2.52 17.06 -25.71
N TYR A 205 -2.53 17.74 -24.55
CA TYR A 205 -3.19 17.26 -23.34
C TYR A 205 -4.12 18.31 -22.72
N HIS A 206 -5.42 17.99 -22.70
CA HIS A 206 -6.47 18.83 -22.13
C HIS A 206 -7.06 18.23 -20.85
N GLY A 207 -6.19 17.79 -19.94
CA GLY A 207 -6.61 17.26 -18.65
C GLY A 207 -7.23 18.32 -17.73
N ARG A 208 -8.14 17.88 -16.86
CA ARG A 208 -8.70 18.72 -15.79
C ARG A 208 -7.97 18.47 -14.47
N GLU A 209 -8.14 19.38 -13.51
CA GLU A 209 -7.64 19.24 -12.13
C GLU A 209 -6.10 19.11 -12.05
N LEU A 210 -5.38 19.85 -12.91
CA LEU A 210 -3.91 19.76 -13.04
C LEU A 210 -3.19 20.16 -11.75
N ALA A 211 -3.66 21.21 -11.08
CA ALA A 211 -3.12 21.64 -9.79
C ALA A 211 -3.23 20.54 -8.72
N ARG A 212 -4.40 19.90 -8.61
CA ARG A 212 -4.63 18.75 -7.71
C ARG A 212 -3.68 17.61 -8.03
N ASN A 213 -3.61 17.22 -9.31
CA ASN A 213 -2.81 16.07 -9.73
C ASN A 213 -1.33 16.30 -9.45
N GLY A 214 -0.81 17.48 -9.79
CA GLY A 214 0.56 17.89 -9.50
C GLY A 214 0.86 17.90 -8.01
N ALA A 215 0.04 18.60 -7.20
CA ALA A 215 0.26 18.74 -5.76
C ALA A 215 0.22 17.40 -5.02
N VAL A 216 -0.78 16.55 -5.29
CA VAL A 216 -0.90 15.25 -4.61
C VAL A 216 0.11 14.23 -5.14
N GLY A 217 0.47 14.28 -6.42
CA GLY A 217 1.55 13.44 -6.96
C GLY A 217 2.91 13.78 -6.32
N GLU A 218 3.20 15.07 -6.16
CA GLU A 218 4.41 15.55 -5.50
C GLU A 218 4.41 15.22 -4.00
N LEU A 219 3.28 15.38 -3.31
CA LEU A 219 3.09 14.89 -1.94
C LEU A 219 3.41 13.40 -1.83
N ALA A 220 2.83 12.56 -2.69
CA ALA A 220 3.01 11.11 -2.63
C ALA A 220 4.48 10.71 -2.88
N LEU A 221 5.14 11.36 -3.84
CA LEU A 221 6.56 11.14 -4.12
C LEU A 221 7.46 11.62 -2.98
N SER A 222 7.14 12.76 -2.37
CA SER A 222 7.98 13.37 -1.32
C SER A 222 7.79 12.74 0.06
N THR A 223 6.71 12.00 0.30
CA THR A 223 6.37 11.42 1.62
C THR A 223 6.44 9.90 1.67
N GLY A 224 6.42 9.24 0.51
CA GLY A 224 6.37 7.79 0.41
C GLY A 224 5.11 7.16 0.99
N LEU A 225 4.02 7.94 1.14
CA LEU A 225 2.74 7.43 1.64
C LEU A 225 2.17 6.34 0.73
N ARG A 226 1.48 5.37 1.33
CA ARG A 226 0.73 4.35 0.58
C ARG A 226 -0.46 5.02 -0.12
N LEU A 227 -0.93 4.41 -1.21
CA LEU A 227 -2.13 4.86 -1.94
C LEU A 227 -3.28 5.24 -1.00
N GLN A 228 -3.67 4.31 -0.12
CA GLN A 228 -4.75 4.57 0.83
C GLN A 228 -4.46 5.75 1.76
N GLU A 229 -3.21 5.92 2.19
CA GLU A 229 -2.85 6.95 3.16
C GLU A 229 -3.02 8.34 2.53
N PHE A 230 -2.33 8.64 1.41
CA PHE A 230 -2.45 9.97 0.80
C PHE A 230 -3.83 10.23 0.17
N THR A 231 -4.56 9.18 -0.23
CA THR A 231 -5.93 9.33 -0.75
C THR A 231 -6.90 9.85 0.30
N HIS A 232 -6.68 9.51 1.58
CA HIS A 232 -7.61 9.82 2.67
C HIS A 232 -7.06 10.88 3.64
N LEU A 233 -6.04 11.63 3.26
CA LEU A 233 -5.57 12.77 4.04
C LEU A 233 -6.61 13.89 4.06
N LEU A 234 -6.81 14.47 5.24
CA LEU A 234 -7.64 15.65 5.44
C LEU A 234 -6.79 16.92 5.28
N THR A 235 -7.42 18.02 4.92
CA THR A 235 -6.75 19.34 4.87
C THR A 235 -6.16 19.74 6.22
N TYR A 236 -6.81 19.35 7.31
CA TYR A 236 -6.38 19.66 8.68
C TYR A 236 -5.15 18.90 9.15
N GLU A 237 -4.73 17.87 8.41
CA GLU A 237 -3.59 17.01 8.75
C GLU A 237 -2.31 17.42 8.02
N ILE A 238 -2.40 18.43 7.14
CA ILE A 238 -1.25 18.96 6.41
C ILE A 238 -0.44 19.86 7.36
N PRO A 239 0.86 19.59 7.57
CA PRO A 239 1.70 20.44 8.41
C PRO A 239 1.70 21.90 7.94
N SER A 240 1.82 22.84 8.88
CA SER A 240 2.02 24.24 8.55
C SER A 240 3.30 24.42 7.72
N LEU A 241 3.23 25.24 6.68
CA LEU A 241 4.40 25.59 5.89
C LEU A 241 5.34 26.49 6.72
N PRO A 242 6.63 26.13 6.88
CA PRO A 242 7.60 27.03 7.49
C PRO A 242 7.65 28.38 6.75
N SER A 243 7.89 29.47 7.48
CA SER A 243 7.93 30.81 6.88
C SER A 243 9.12 31.03 5.93
N LYS A 244 10.17 30.20 6.04
CA LYS A 244 11.36 30.23 5.18
C LYS A 244 11.59 28.86 4.56
N PRO A 245 12.02 28.79 3.28
CA PRO A 245 12.47 27.55 2.66
C PRO A 245 13.56 26.87 3.49
N THR A 246 13.48 25.55 3.58
CA THR A 246 14.46 24.73 4.30
C THR A 246 14.81 23.48 3.50
N VAL A 247 16.08 23.08 3.62
CA VAL A 247 16.61 21.82 3.09
C VAL A 247 16.35 20.65 4.03
N VAL A 248 16.07 20.92 5.30
CA VAL A 248 15.76 19.89 6.31
C VAL A 248 14.35 19.37 6.05
N PRO A 249 14.15 18.04 5.92
CA PRO A 249 12.82 17.48 5.75
C PRO A 249 11.88 17.82 6.92
N ILE A 250 10.63 18.15 6.60
CA ILE A 250 9.62 18.55 7.57
C ILE A 250 8.88 17.29 8.06
N PRO A 251 8.71 17.10 9.38
CA PRO A 251 7.92 16.00 9.92
C PRO A 251 6.48 16.02 9.40
N PHE A 252 6.01 14.86 8.94
CA PHE A 252 4.66 14.66 8.44
C PHE A 252 4.00 13.50 9.19
N SER A 253 3.06 13.80 10.08
CA SER A 253 2.34 12.80 10.85
C SER A 253 1.39 12.00 9.95
N VAL A 254 1.39 10.67 10.09
CA VAL A 254 0.51 9.77 9.34
C VAL A 254 -0.55 9.20 10.29
N PRO A 255 -1.82 9.66 10.19
CA PRO A 255 -2.90 9.24 11.08
C PRO A 255 -3.16 7.74 11.04
N SER A 256 -3.22 7.10 12.21
CA SER A 256 -3.33 5.64 12.34
C SER A 256 -4.59 5.06 11.67
N GLY A 257 -5.72 5.78 11.70
CA GLY A 257 -7.00 5.33 11.11
C GLY A 257 -6.94 5.00 9.62
N ILE A 258 -5.97 5.56 8.88
CA ILE A 258 -5.77 5.31 7.44
C ILE A 258 -4.57 4.42 7.14
N THR A 259 -3.78 3.99 8.14
CA THR A 259 -2.63 3.12 7.94
C THR A 259 -2.98 1.63 8.04
N LYS A 260 -2.14 0.80 7.41
CA LYS A 260 -2.24 -0.66 7.57
C LYS A 260 -1.95 -1.05 9.02
N GLY A 261 -2.88 -1.77 9.64
CA GLY A 261 -2.76 -2.23 11.02
C GLY A 261 -2.91 -1.14 12.07
N ARG A 262 -3.44 0.05 11.70
CA ARG A 262 -3.66 1.19 12.59
C ARG A 262 -2.43 1.63 13.39
N LYS A 263 -1.25 1.54 12.77
CA LYS A 263 0.01 1.98 13.38
C LYS A 263 0.26 3.44 13.01
N PHE A 264 0.39 4.27 14.05
CA PHE A 264 0.87 5.64 13.88
C PHE A 264 2.34 5.64 13.45
N ARG A 265 2.71 6.59 12.61
CA ARG A 265 4.11 6.92 12.31
C ARG A 265 4.24 8.35 11.83
N THR A 266 5.46 8.85 11.86
CA THR A 266 5.84 10.12 11.23
C THR A 266 6.72 9.80 10.05
N THR A 267 6.38 10.34 8.88
CA THR A 267 7.26 10.38 7.70
C THR A 267 7.79 11.80 7.53
N TRP A 268 8.43 12.09 6.40
CA TRP A 268 8.89 13.43 6.07
C TRP A 268 8.24 13.96 4.79
N ILE A 269 8.31 15.28 4.62
CA ILE A 269 7.99 15.96 3.38
C ILE A 269 9.05 17.03 3.11
N SER A 270 9.38 17.26 1.84
CA SER A 270 10.23 18.38 1.45
C SER A 270 9.45 19.70 1.51
N TYR A 271 10.16 20.81 1.74
CA TYR A 271 9.54 22.14 1.72
C TYR A 271 8.80 22.42 0.40
N GLN A 272 9.41 22.07 -0.74
CA GLN A 272 8.84 22.33 -2.07
C GLN A 272 7.52 21.59 -2.28
N ALA A 273 7.47 20.30 -1.90
CA ALA A 273 6.25 19.51 -1.97
C ALA A 273 5.16 20.05 -1.03
N LEU A 274 5.53 20.45 0.19
CA LEU A 274 4.58 21.03 1.13
C LEU A 274 4.02 22.37 0.62
N ALA A 275 4.88 23.22 0.05
CA ALA A 275 4.47 24.49 -0.54
C ALA A 275 3.54 24.28 -1.75
N ALA A 276 3.78 23.27 -2.58
CA ALA A 276 2.89 22.91 -3.69
C ALA A 276 1.51 22.46 -3.21
N VAL A 277 1.45 21.70 -2.11
CA VAL A 277 0.18 21.31 -1.48
C VAL A 277 -0.56 22.53 -0.94
N HIS A 278 0.09 23.41 -0.16
CA HIS A 278 -0.54 24.63 0.35
C HIS A 278 -1.09 25.52 -0.77
N ARG A 279 -0.30 25.74 -1.86
CA ARG A 279 -0.80 26.48 -3.03
C ARG A 279 -2.08 25.88 -3.61
N TYR A 280 -2.14 24.55 -3.75
CA TYR A 280 -3.36 23.88 -4.21
C TYR A 280 -4.53 24.04 -3.22
N LEU A 281 -4.26 23.92 -1.91
CA LEU A 281 -5.28 24.05 -0.87
C LEU A 281 -5.90 25.46 -0.85
N ASP A 282 -5.07 26.49 -0.94
CA ASP A 282 -5.46 27.89 -0.79
C ASP A 282 -6.10 28.48 -2.07
N LEU A 283 -5.82 27.90 -3.24
CA LEU A 283 -6.29 28.39 -4.54
C LEU A 283 -7.33 27.46 -5.15
N ASP A 284 -6.92 26.53 -6.02
CA ASP A 284 -7.82 25.70 -6.83
C ASP A 284 -8.81 24.89 -5.97
N ARG A 285 -8.32 24.32 -4.86
CA ARG A 285 -9.17 23.52 -3.97
C ARG A 285 -10.17 24.41 -3.23
N ALA A 286 -9.75 25.59 -2.76
CA ALA A 286 -10.62 26.52 -2.05
C ALA A 286 -11.81 26.91 -2.95
N VAL A 287 -11.55 27.29 -4.20
CA VAL A 287 -12.60 27.61 -5.20
C VAL A 287 -13.54 26.42 -5.45
N THR A 288 -12.99 25.21 -5.53
CA THR A 288 -13.80 23.99 -5.75
C THR A 288 -14.66 23.61 -4.54
N ALA A 289 -14.19 23.92 -3.32
CA ALA A 289 -14.85 23.54 -2.08
C ALA A 289 -15.94 24.52 -1.65
N VAL A 290 -15.68 25.83 -1.76
CA VAL A 290 -16.58 26.89 -1.28
C VAL A 290 -17.95 26.75 -1.94
N GLY A 291 -18.99 26.62 -1.11
CA GLY A 291 -20.37 26.54 -1.58
C GLY A 291 -20.71 25.22 -2.30
N SER A 292 -19.81 24.24 -2.31
CA SER A 292 -20.11 22.92 -2.88
C SER A 292 -21.25 22.25 -2.11
N VAL A 293 -22.28 21.85 -2.85
CA VAL A 293 -23.45 21.10 -2.35
C VAL A 293 -23.22 19.59 -2.35
N TRP A 294 -21.98 19.13 -2.54
CA TRP A 294 -21.66 17.71 -2.56
C TRP A 294 -22.10 17.02 -1.27
N ARG A 295 -22.69 15.82 -1.41
CA ARG A 295 -23.05 14.93 -0.31
C ARG A 295 -22.64 13.49 -0.62
N PRO A 296 -22.23 12.70 0.39
CA PRO A 296 -21.95 11.28 0.19
C PRO A 296 -23.21 10.55 -0.29
N ARG A 297 -23.07 9.73 -1.33
CA ARG A 297 -24.20 8.96 -1.91
C ARG A 297 -24.60 7.74 -1.07
N ARG A 298 -23.72 7.28 -0.19
CA ARG A 298 -23.90 6.06 0.62
C ARG A 298 -23.45 6.31 2.05
N GLY A 299 -24.24 5.82 2.99
CA GLY A 299 -24.01 5.97 4.43
C GLY A 299 -24.38 7.36 4.96
N GLU A 300 -24.37 7.48 6.29
CA GLU A 300 -24.64 8.73 6.99
C GLU A 300 -23.65 9.83 6.59
N LEU A 301 -24.17 11.04 6.37
CA LEU A 301 -23.38 12.25 6.17
C LEU A 301 -22.70 12.63 7.49
N LEU A 302 -21.39 12.89 7.45
CA LEU A 302 -20.60 13.25 8.63
C LEU A 302 -20.19 14.73 8.54
N MET A 303 -20.99 15.62 9.12
CA MET A 303 -20.75 17.06 9.09
C MET A 303 -19.69 17.46 10.10
N VAL A 304 -18.65 18.14 9.63
CA VAL A 304 -17.57 18.66 10.47
C VAL A 304 -17.89 20.09 10.91
N THR A 305 -17.69 20.35 12.20
CA THR A 305 -17.73 21.68 12.83
C THR A 305 -16.52 21.82 13.75
N GLU A 306 -16.07 23.06 14.00
CA GLU A 306 -14.91 23.35 14.86
C GLU A 306 -13.65 22.49 14.58
N PRO A 307 -13.18 22.40 13.30
CA PRO A 307 -11.98 21.62 13.01
C PRO A 307 -10.71 22.32 13.49
N ASP A 308 -9.75 21.53 13.96
CA ASP A 308 -8.36 21.93 14.23
C ASP A 308 -7.38 20.85 13.76
N ALA A 309 -6.09 21.01 14.07
CA ALA A 309 -5.03 20.11 13.63
C ALA A 309 -5.16 18.67 14.17
N ARG A 310 -5.85 18.44 15.29
CA ARG A 310 -5.96 17.12 15.94
C ARG A 310 -7.33 16.47 15.74
N GLY A 311 -8.38 17.26 15.61
CA GLY A 311 -9.74 16.75 15.52
C GLY A 311 -10.78 17.80 15.18
N GLY A 312 -12.04 17.41 15.26
CA GLY A 312 -13.19 18.28 15.07
C GLY A 312 -14.45 17.66 15.64
N ARG A 313 -15.54 18.42 15.67
CA ARG A 313 -16.87 17.91 16.01
C ARG A 313 -17.53 17.34 14.77
N ILE A 314 -17.85 16.04 14.81
CA ILE A 314 -18.53 15.33 13.75
C ILE A 314 -19.94 15.05 14.23
N ASN A 315 -20.95 15.63 13.57
CA ASN A 315 -22.35 15.57 14.00
C ASN A 315 -22.50 15.90 15.51
N GLY A 316 -21.80 16.94 15.98
CA GLY A 316 -21.79 17.40 17.38
C GLY A 316 -20.79 16.70 18.30
N VAL A 317 -20.27 15.53 17.92
CA VAL A 317 -19.38 14.73 18.77
C VAL A 317 -17.92 14.97 18.44
N ARG A 318 -17.11 15.35 19.44
CA ARG A 318 -15.67 15.55 19.26
C ARG A 318 -14.97 14.21 18.95
N ARG A 319 -14.20 14.18 17.87
CA ARG A 319 -13.40 13.03 17.44
C ARG A 319 -12.02 13.49 16.97
N ALA A 320 -10.99 12.70 17.29
CA ALA A 320 -9.67 12.89 16.74
C ALA A 320 -9.61 12.31 15.32
N TRP A 321 -8.93 13.00 14.41
CA TRP A 321 -8.86 12.58 13.00
C TRP A 321 -8.27 11.18 12.84
N GLU A 322 -7.28 10.83 13.66
CA GLU A 322 -6.62 9.52 13.65
C GLU A 322 -7.54 8.34 13.96
N THR A 323 -8.70 8.56 14.58
CA THR A 323 -9.65 7.48 14.88
C THR A 323 -10.52 7.11 13.68
N LEU A 324 -10.60 7.99 12.68
CA LEU A 324 -11.51 7.83 11.55
C LEU A 324 -10.95 6.88 10.50
N THR A 325 -11.79 5.94 10.08
CA THR A 325 -11.51 4.98 9.02
C THR A 325 -11.57 5.66 7.64
N PRO A 326 -10.97 5.05 6.59
CA PRO A 326 -11.07 5.56 5.22
C PRO A 326 -12.52 5.77 4.75
N ARG A 327 -13.43 4.86 5.12
CA ARG A 327 -14.86 4.94 4.75
C ARG A 327 -15.59 6.08 5.45
N GLU A 328 -15.24 6.40 6.70
CA GLU A 328 -15.78 7.57 7.39
C GLU A 328 -15.24 8.86 6.77
N ARG A 329 -13.93 8.92 6.47
CA ARG A 329 -13.30 10.09 5.85
C ARG A 329 -13.88 10.46 4.49
N LEU A 330 -14.30 9.46 3.70
CA LEU A 330 -15.01 9.67 2.42
C LEU A 330 -16.39 10.31 2.57
N ARG A 331 -16.95 10.36 3.79
CA ARG A 331 -18.26 10.93 4.10
C ARG A 331 -18.18 12.25 4.87
N LEU A 332 -16.97 12.70 5.21
CA LEU A 332 -16.76 13.98 5.89
C LEU A 332 -17.05 15.15 4.97
N VAL A 333 -17.94 16.03 5.42
CA VAL A 333 -18.30 17.28 4.75
C VAL A 333 -17.72 18.45 5.58
N ALA A 334 -17.00 19.35 4.90
CA ALA A 334 -16.34 20.48 5.54
C ALA A 334 -17.36 21.60 5.87
N PRO A 335 -17.08 22.46 6.87
CA PRO A 335 -17.99 23.55 7.25
C PRO A 335 -18.38 24.48 6.09
N GLY A 336 -17.46 24.72 5.14
CA GLY A 336 -17.67 25.60 3.98
C GLY A 336 -18.25 24.90 2.75
N GLY A 337 -18.59 23.61 2.85
CA GLY A 337 -18.99 22.77 1.71
C GLY A 337 -17.86 21.88 1.18
N GLY A 338 -18.24 20.88 0.40
CA GLY A 338 -17.31 19.90 -0.18
C GLY A 338 -16.73 18.92 0.84
N SER A 339 -15.89 18.01 0.36
CA SER A 339 -15.23 17.00 1.18
C SER A 339 -14.12 17.60 2.05
N CYS A 340 -13.85 17.03 3.22
CA CYS A 340 -12.67 17.38 4.03
C CYS A 340 -11.35 16.80 3.49
N LEU A 341 -11.39 15.89 2.51
CA LEU A 341 -10.19 15.30 1.93
C LEU A 341 -9.38 16.33 1.13
N ILE A 342 -8.06 16.19 1.08
CA ILE A 342 -7.21 17.08 0.28
C ILE A 342 -7.62 17.07 -1.19
N ALA A 343 -7.90 15.90 -1.76
CA ALA A 343 -8.13 15.73 -3.18
C ALA A 343 -9.61 15.80 -3.53
N LEU A 344 -10.01 16.86 -4.23
CA LEU A 344 -11.39 17.05 -4.68
C LEU A 344 -11.57 16.71 -6.16
N ARG A 345 -12.79 16.35 -6.53
CA ARG A 345 -13.31 16.43 -7.90
C ARG A 345 -13.91 17.83 -8.10
N GLY A 346 -14.16 18.22 -9.35
CA GLY A 346 -14.79 19.52 -9.66
C GLY A 346 -16.18 19.75 -9.05
N ASP A 347 -16.87 18.72 -8.53
CA ASP A 347 -18.13 18.88 -7.78
C ASP A 347 -17.92 19.13 -6.27
N GLY A 348 -16.67 19.18 -5.79
CA GLY A 348 -16.30 19.25 -4.38
C GLY A 348 -16.33 17.89 -3.65
N GLY A 349 -16.65 16.79 -4.34
CA GLY A 349 -16.57 15.44 -3.79
C GLY A 349 -15.15 14.88 -3.73
N PRO A 350 -14.90 13.80 -2.97
CA PRO A 350 -13.58 13.21 -2.81
C PRO A 350 -13.08 12.54 -4.10
N PHE A 351 -11.79 12.68 -4.40
CA PHE A 351 -11.13 11.99 -5.49
C PHE A 351 -10.22 10.85 -4.99
N ILE A 352 -10.44 9.64 -5.53
CA ILE A 352 -9.74 8.41 -5.07
C ILE A 352 -9.04 7.62 -6.18
N ALA A 353 -9.21 7.98 -7.45
CA ALA A 353 -8.77 7.17 -8.60
C ALA A 353 -7.30 7.43 -9.01
N TRP A 354 -6.41 7.51 -8.03
CA TRP A 354 -5.00 7.89 -8.25
C TRP A 354 -4.20 6.90 -9.08
N ALA A 355 -4.46 5.60 -8.94
CA ALA A 355 -3.78 4.58 -9.74
C ALA A 355 -3.99 4.83 -11.25
N THR A 356 -5.22 5.12 -11.65
CA THR A 356 -5.59 5.44 -13.03
C THR A 356 -4.95 6.74 -13.51
N VAL A 357 -4.87 7.78 -12.65
CA VAL A 357 -4.20 9.05 -13.02
C VAL A 357 -2.72 8.82 -13.29
N PHE A 358 -2.04 8.03 -12.45
CA PHE A 358 -0.62 7.76 -12.59
C PHE A 358 -0.33 6.86 -13.80
N GLU A 359 -1.14 5.84 -14.03
CA GLU A 359 -1.08 4.97 -15.22
C GLU A 359 -1.25 5.78 -16.50
N ARG A 360 -2.36 6.53 -16.62
CA ARG A 360 -2.64 7.37 -17.81
C ARG A 360 -1.56 8.42 -18.05
N THR A 361 -1.05 9.03 -17.00
CA THR A 361 0.08 9.97 -17.12
C THR A 361 1.32 9.27 -17.65
N SER A 362 1.63 8.07 -17.12
CA SER A 362 2.79 7.29 -17.56
C SER A 362 2.67 6.88 -19.03
N ASP A 363 1.51 6.41 -19.46
CA ASP A 363 1.27 5.99 -20.84
C ASP A 363 1.35 7.18 -21.80
N ARG A 364 0.82 8.34 -21.39
CA ARG A 364 0.93 9.58 -22.17
C ARG A 364 2.39 10.01 -22.32
N LEU A 365 3.15 10.04 -21.22
CA LEU A 365 4.57 10.39 -21.24
C LEU A 365 5.36 9.43 -22.13
N ARG A 366 5.04 8.13 -22.07
CA ARG A 366 5.65 7.11 -22.93
C ARG A 366 5.37 7.33 -24.41
N ALA A 367 4.12 7.63 -24.74
CA ALA A 367 3.70 7.82 -26.12
C ALA A 367 4.24 9.12 -26.75
N ARG A 368 4.45 10.17 -25.94
CA ARG A 368 4.71 11.53 -26.46
C ARG A 368 6.13 12.04 -26.28
N PHE A 369 6.82 11.63 -25.21
CA PHE A 369 8.07 12.29 -24.81
C PHE A 369 9.23 11.32 -24.57
N GLU A 370 8.99 10.21 -23.88
CA GLU A 370 10.06 9.27 -23.51
C GLU A 370 9.56 7.82 -23.60
N PRO A 371 9.80 7.12 -24.72
CA PRO A 371 9.33 5.73 -24.93
C PRO A 371 9.77 4.74 -23.85
N ARG A 372 10.85 5.03 -23.12
CA ARG A 372 11.34 4.19 -22.01
C ARG A 372 10.67 4.52 -20.68
N PHE A 373 9.77 5.50 -20.63
CA PHE A 373 9.17 5.98 -19.39
C PHE A 373 8.43 4.83 -18.67
N PRO A 374 8.83 4.52 -17.42
CA PRO A 374 8.32 3.35 -16.73
C PRO A 374 6.86 3.55 -16.33
N HIS A 375 6.11 2.45 -16.23
CA HIS A 375 4.76 2.51 -15.68
C HIS A 375 4.79 2.92 -14.19
N VAL A 376 4.11 4.01 -13.84
CA VAL A 376 4.01 4.53 -12.48
C VAL A 376 2.73 4.06 -11.82
N HIS A 377 2.89 3.23 -10.79
CA HIS A 377 1.85 2.94 -9.81
C HIS A 377 2.21 3.60 -8.46
N PRO A 378 1.25 3.82 -7.54
CA PRO A 378 1.52 4.49 -6.26
C PRO A 378 2.69 3.89 -5.45
N HIS A 379 2.89 2.56 -5.54
CA HIS A 379 4.02 1.91 -4.86
C HIS A 379 5.40 2.29 -5.44
N ARG A 380 5.49 2.70 -6.71
CA ARG A 380 6.74 3.16 -7.35
C ARG A 380 7.17 4.51 -6.78
N LEU A 381 6.23 5.43 -6.57
CA LEU A 381 6.51 6.70 -5.89
C LEU A 381 7.07 6.48 -4.48
N ARG A 382 6.53 5.49 -3.75
CA ARG A 382 7.06 5.08 -2.45
C ARG A 382 8.45 4.45 -2.53
N HIS A 383 8.77 3.69 -3.58
CA HIS A 383 10.14 3.21 -3.80
C HIS A 383 11.08 4.39 -4.09
N SER A 384 10.68 5.34 -4.92
CA SER A 384 11.47 6.55 -5.21
C SER A 384 11.74 7.37 -3.95
N PHE A 385 10.72 7.57 -3.10
CA PHE A 385 10.91 8.18 -1.79
C PHE A 385 11.96 7.44 -0.97
N ALA A 386 11.86 6.12 -0.89
CA ALA A 386 12.77 5.33 -0.07
C ALA A 386 14.22 5.42 -0.56
N MET A 387 14.45 5.35 -1.88
CA MET A 387 15.79 5.45 -2.46
C MET A 387 16.39 6.84 -2.26
N ARG A 388 15.65 7.90 -2.61
CA ARG A 388 16.10 9.29 -2.43
C ARG A 388 16.36 9.62 -0.96
N THR A 389 15.53 9.12 -0.06
CA THR A 389 15.71 9.35 1.38
C THR A 389 16.91 8.57 1.91
N LEU A 390 17.11 7.33 1.46
CA LEU A 390 18.29 6.56 1.84
C LEU A 390 19.56 7.23 1.36
N GLU A 391 19.60 7.67 0.10
CA GLU A 391 20.71 8.44 -0.47
C GLU A 391 20.99 9.69 0.38
N TYR A 392 19.97 10.50 0.70
CA TYR A 392 20.12 11.66 1.57
C TYR A 392 20.69 11.30 2.96
N LEU A 393 20.17 10.25 3.60
CA LEU A 393 20.62 9.80 4.92
C LEU A 393 22.06 9.27 4.88
N VAL A 394 22.40 8.47 3.87
CA VAL A 394 23.71 7.85 3.69
C VAL A 394 24.75 8.91 3.35
N THR A 395 24.48 9.81 2.41
CA THR A 395 25.36 10.95 2.11
C THR A 395 25.56 11.84 3.34
N GLY A 396 24.50 12.11 4.11
CA GLY A 396 24.59 12.85 5.37
C GLY A 396 25.46 12.14 6.41
N HIS A 397 25.26 10.83 6.58
CA HIS A 397 26.02 9.99 7.51
C HIS A 397 27.51 9.93 7.13
N TYR A 398 27.85 9.67 5.86
CA TYR A 398 29.23 9.62 5.40
C TYR A 398 29.94 10.98 5.46
N ARG A 399 29.25 12.08 5.11
CA ARG A 399 29.81 13.43 5.30
C ARG A 399 30.16 13.71 6.77
N GLN A 400 29.36 13.21 7.71
CA GLN A 400 29.63 13.37 9.14
C GLN A 400 30.73 12.44 9.63
N ALA A 401 30.77 11.19 9.16
CA ALA A 401 31.86 10.26 9.46
C ALA A 401 33.22 10.78 8.96
N ALA A 402 33.26 11.33 7.74
CA ALA A 402 34.47 11.93 7.17
C ALA A 402 34.93 13.19 7.96
N LYS A 403 33.97 14.01 8.44
CA LYS A 403 34.28 15.14 9.34
C LYS A 403 34.81 14.71 10.70
N LEU A 404 34.28 13.62 11.27
CA LEU A 404 34.73 13.05 12.55
C LEU A 404 36.17 12.51 12.51
N VAL A 405 36.68 12.16 11.33
CA VAL A 405 38.08 11.72 11.13
C VAL A 405 39.06 12.91 11.11
N ARG A 406 38.58 14.13 10.86
CA ARG A 406 39.40 15.35 10.82
C ARG A 406 39.27 16.24 12.04
N ASP A 407 38.06 16.39 12.58
CA ASP A 407 37.78 17.38 13.61
C ASP A 407 37.42 16.70 14.92
N THR A 408 38.32 16.83 15.89
CA THR A 408 37.96 16.72 17.29
C THR A 408 37.09 17.94 17.60
N ASP A 409 35.84 17.68 17.98
CA ASP A 409 34.89 18.59 18.62
C ASP A 409 33.89 19.38 17.73
N ALA A 410 32.62 19.31 18.18
CA ALA A 410 31.40 20.04 17.79
C ALA A 410 30.67 19.73 16.45
N ASP A 411 29.60 18.93 16.54
CA ASP A 411 28.21 19.40 16.32
C ASP A 411 27.17 18.42 16.93
N ALA A 412 27.11 18.38 18.27
CA ALA A 412 26.71 17.21 19.04
C ALA A 412 25.25 16.74 18.88
N ALA A 413 24.28 17.56 18.45
CA ALA A 413 22.86 17.15 18.47
C ALA A 413 22.43 16.36 17.21
N LEU A 414 22.82 16.83 16.02
CA LEU A 414 22.54 16.13 14.75
C LEU A 414 23.56 15.00 14.53
N VAL A 415 24.82 15.21 14.96
CA VAL A 415 25.85 14.17 14.98
C VAL A 415 25.45 13.04 15.93
N PHE A 416 24.93 13.29 17.14
CA PHE A 416 24.45 12.23 18.04
C PHE A 416 23.22 11.47 17.49
N TYR A 417 22.31 12.15 16.78
CA TYR A 417 21.16 11.49 16.14
C TYR A 417 21.59 10.56 14.98
N LEU A 418 22.57 10.98 14.17
CA LEU A 418 23.01 10.25 12.97
C LEU A 418 24.21 9.30 13.19
N THR A 419 25.01 9.49 14.25
CA THR A 419 26.02 8.51 14.69
C THR A 419 25.40 7.37 15.51
N LYS A 420 24.22 7.56 16.11
CA LYS A 420 23.49 6.50 16.82
C LYS A 420 22.38 5.81 16.01
N ALA A 421 21.89 6.40 14.92
CA ALA A 421 20.84 5.81 14.11
C ALA A 421 21.38 5.34 12.76
N ASP A 422 21.54 4.01 12.61
CA ASP A 422 21.70 3.35 11.32
C ASP A 422 20.66 3.91 10.31
N PRO A 423 21.07 4.45 9.14
CA PRO A 423 20.17 4.96 8.10
C PRO A 423 18.99 4.02 7.78
N LEU A 424 19.18 2.70 7.92
CA LEU A 424 18.12 1.71 7.74
C LEU A 424 17.06 1.74 8.84
N LEU A 425 17.42 2.10 10.09
CA LEU A 425 16.47 2.30 11.20
C LEU A 425 15.59 3.52 10.95
N VAL A 426 16.19 4.64 10.53
CA VAL A 426 15.43 5.86 10.20
C VAL A 426 14.49 5.58 9.04
N LEU A 427 14.98 4.98 7.96
CA LEU A 427 14.14 4.63 6.81
C LEU A 427 13.03 3.64 7.15
N ARG A 428 13.29 2.65 8.02
CA ARG A 428 12.27 1.72 8.54
C ARG A 428 11.12 2.48 9.18
N ASP A 429 11.43 3.46 10.02
CA ASP A 429 10.43 4.22 10.79
C ASP A 429 9.60 5.14 9.89
N LEU A 430 10.26 5.85 8.96
CA LEU A 430 9.57 6.68 7.95
C LEU A 430 8.61 5.85 7.09
N LEU A 431 9.05 4.66 6.66
CA LEU A 431 8.22 3.74 5.90
C LEU A 431 7.16 3.04 6.79
N GLY A 432 7.32 2.99 8.10
CA GLY A 432 6.45 2.25 9.00
C GLY A 432 6.54 0.74 8.78
N HIS A 433 7.76 0.23 8.56
CA HIS A 433 8.02 -1.19 8.49
C HIS A 433 8.12 -1.78 9.90
N SER A 434 7.62 -3.00 10.09
CA SER A 434 7.57 -3.63 11.42
C SER A 434 8.93 -4.07 11.96
N SER A 435 9.94 -4.18 11.11
CA SER A 435 11.31 -4.52 11.49
C SER A 435 12.31 -4.09 10.43
N VAL A 436 13.58 -3.98 10.81
CA VAL A 436 14.69 -3.68 9.87
C VAL A 436 14.79 -4.75 8.79
N LEU A 437 14.57 -6.02 9.13
CA LEU A 437 14.54 -7.13 8.17
C LEU A 437 13.52 -6.92 7.04
N VAL A 438 12.38 -6.28 7.32
CA VAL A 438 11.39 -5.93 6.28
C VAL A 438 11.96 -4.84 5.37
N THR A 439 12.66 -3.84 5.92
CA THR A 439 13.34 -2.78 5.17
C THR A 439 14.48 -3.34 4.32
N GLU A 440 15.32 -4.22 4.84
CA GLU A 440 16.38 -4.89 4.06
C GLU A 440 15.81 -5.73 2.91
N LYS A 441 14.79 -6.56 3.17
CA LYS A 441 14.12 -7.34 2.11
C LYS A 441 13.46 -6.45 1.07
N TYR A 442 12.95 -5.30 1.49
CA TYR A 442 12.37 -4.31 0.60
C TYR A 442 13.45 -3.66 -0.28
N LEU A 443 14.56 -3.22 0.32
CA LEU A 443 15.66 -2.56 -0.37
C LEU A 443 16.50 -3.51 -1.25
N LYS A 444 16.67 -4.78 -0.86
CA LYS A 444 17.27 -5.83 -1.72
C LYS A 444 16.52 -6.01 -3.04
N ARG A 445 15.25 -5.57 -3.12
CA ARG A 445 14.47 -5.55 -4.37
C ARG A 445 14.64 -4.28 -5.20
N LEU A 446 15.37 -3.30 -4.69
CA LEU A 446 15.56 -1.96 -5.26
C LEU A 446 17.02 -1.65 -5.64
N ASP A 447 17.96 -2.59 -5.41
CA ASP A 447 19.40 -2.47 -5.70
C ASP A 447 20.13 -1.42 -4.84
N LEU A 448 20.70 -1.87 -3.72
CA LEU A 448 21.38 -1.02 -2.74
C LEU A 448 22.83 -0.70 -3.11
N THR A 449 23.47 -1.55 -3.91
CA THR A 449 24.92 -1.58 -4.09
C THR A 449 25.44 -0.27 -4.70
N ARG A 450 24.65 0.35 -5.58
CA ARG A 450 24.95 1.63 -6.21
C ARG A 450 25.05 2.79 -5.20
N ILE A 451 24.06 2.91 -4.29
CA ILE A 451 23.97 4.06 -3.36
C ILE A 451 25.17 4.10 -2.41
N TYR A 452 25.54 2.96 -1.84
CA TYR A 452 26.67 2.90 -0.91
C TYR A 452 28.00 3.18 -1.61
N ARG A 453 28.18 2.66 -2.84
CA ARG A 453 29.38 2.91 -3.65
C ARG A 453 29.54 4.39 -3.99
N GLU A 454 28.53 5.01 -4.60
CA GLU A 454 28.57 6.42 -4.99
C GLU A 454 28.74 7.36 -3.79
N ALA A 455 28.07 7.07 -2.67
CA ALA A 455 28.19 7.88 -1.46
C ALA A 455 29.59 7.79 -0.82
N TYR A 456 30.23 6.61 -0.87
CA TYR A 456 31.59 6.40 -0.39
C TYR A 456 32.61 7.14 -1.27
N GLU A 457 32.53 6.96 -2.60
CA GLU A 457 33.42 7.62 -3.57
C GLU A 457 33.29 9.14 -3.52
N THR A 458 32.06 9.67 -3.46
CA THR A 458 31.81 11.12 -3.42
C THR A 458 32.28 11.75 -2.11
N ALA A 459 32.07 11.08 -0.97
CA ALA A 459 32.53 11.57 0.33
C ALA A 459 34.07 11.48 0.47
N GLY A 460 34.69 10.42 -0.06
CA GLY A 460 36.14 10.26 -0.09
C GLY A 460 36.84 11.28 -0.99
N ALA A 461 36.28 11.57 -2.17
CA ALA A 461 36.83 12.55 -3.11
C ALA A 461 36.70 13.99 -2.62
N ALA A 462 35.58 14.37 -2.02
CA ALA A 462 35.36 15.72 -1.49
C ALA A 462 36.30 16.07 -0.32
N GLU A 463 36.79 15.05 0.39
CA GLU A 463 37.69 15.18 1.53
C GLU A 463 39.10 14.61 1.21
N GLY A 464 39.52 14.59 -0.06
CA GLY A 464 40.91 14.28 -0.45
C GLY A 464 41.47 12.93 0.01
N LEU A 465 40.61 11.97 0.38
CA LEU A 465 40.97 10.67 0.95
C LEU A 465 41.16 9.59 -0.12
N THR A 466 40.83 9.87 -1.38
CA THR A 466 40.96 8.94 -2.50
C THR A 466 41.73 9.58 -3.66
N SER A 467 42.93 9.09 -3.95
CA SER A 467 43.60 9.31 -5.24
C SER A 467 42.85 8.49 -6.28
N ALA A 468 42.40 9.13 -7.37
CA ALA A 468 41.56 8.51 -8.40
C ALA A 468 42.25 7.38 -9.21
N VAL A 469 43.45 6.95 -8.80
CA VAL A 469 44.27 5.96 -9.50
C VAL A 469 44.30 4.61 -8.77
N ASP A 470 44.10 4.58 -7.44
CA ASP A 470 44.24 3.35 -6.65
C ASP A 470 42.92 2.54 -6.53
N ALA A 471 41.76 3.18 -6.68
CA ALA A 471 40.46 2.54 -6.47
C ALA A 471 40.00 1.60 -7.60
N HIS A 472 40.53 1.75 -8.83
CA HIS A 472 40.22 0.82 -9.92
C HIS A 472 40.98 -0.51 -9.79
N ALA A 473 42.17 -0.52 -9.18
CA ALA A 473 42.97 -1.73 -9.03
C ALA A 473 42.45 -2.68 -7.93
N GLU A 474 41.85 -2.14 -6.87
CA GLU A 474 41.32 -2.93 -5.75
C GLU A 474 39.92 -3.52 -6.05
N ALA A 475 39.08 -2.80 -6.81
CA ALA A 475 37.76 -3.28 -7.22
C ALA A 475 37.82 -4.40 -8.27
N ASP A 476 38.80 -4.38 -9.20
CA ASP A 476 38.94 -5.44 -10.21
C ASP A 476 39.61 -6.72 -9.64
N ALA A 477 40.36 -6.60 -8.55
CA ALA A 477 40.96 -7.73 -7.83
C ALA A 477 39.93 -8.54 -7.01
N GLU A 478 38.87 -7.90 -6.50
CA GLU A 478 37.84 -8.58 -5.69
C GLU A 478 36.82 -9.38 -6.54
N PHE A 479 36.78 -9.15 -7.86
CA PHE A 479 35.85 -9.82 -8.79
C PHE A 479 36.51 -10.82 -9.77
N THR A 480 37.82 -11.03 -9.70
CA THR A 480 38.53 -12.00 -10.56
C THR A 480 38.75 -13.38 -9.92
N ASP A 481 38.52 -13.54 -8.61
CA ASP A 481 38.77 -14.81 -7.90
C ASP A 481 37.59 -15.81 -7.92
N ASP A 482 36.44 -15.42 -8.50
CA ASP A 482 35.23 -16.28 -8.55
C ASP A 482 35.01 -16.98 -9.92
N THR A 483 35.96 -16.84 -10.86
CA THR A 483 35.91 -17.50 -12.18
C THR A 483 36.91 -18.63 -12.41
N ALA A 484 37.76 -18.98 -11.43
CA ALA A 484 38.86 -19.93 -11.62
C ALA A 484 38.78 -21.25 -10.83
N ARG A 485 37.62 -21.64 -10.28
CA ARG A 485 37.43 -22.99 -9.69
C ARG A 485 36.09 -23.61 -10.04
N GLY A 486 36.06 -24.31 -11.17
CA GLY A 486 34.93 -25.17 -11.54
C GLY A 486 35.00 -25.73 -12.96
N GLY A 487 36.20 -26.09 -13.43
CA GLY A 487 36.41 -26.80 -14.70
C GLY A 487 37.14 -28.12 -14.43
N CYS A 488 36.38 -29.17 -14.14
CA CYS A 488 36.57 -30.58 -14.51
C CYS A 488 35.51 -31.43 -13.79
#